data_AF-A0A0E3L262-F1
#
_entry.id   AF-A0A0E3L262-F1
#
_cell.length_a   1.000
_cell.length_b   1.000
_cell.length_c   1.000
_cell.angle_alpha   90.00
_cell.angle_beta   90.00
_cell.angle_gamma   90.00
#
_symmetry.space_group_name_H-M   'P 1'
#
loop_
_entity.id
_entity.type
_entity.pdbx_description
1 polymer ?
#
loop_
_entity_poly.entity_id
_entity_poly.type
_entity_poly.pdbx_seq_one_letter_code
_entity_poly.pdbx_strand_id
1 'polypeptide(L)'
;MNKRKKSLLAVAFIAGVFLIGLYGVDSSEGYLAVSELLSNPQGYAGQSINAMGIVEDGSLEKVPGMTSFELKDENDENLKIHVNYVGDLPSNLAEGKQVTISGTMISESTFEANKIVTGCPSKYTE
;
A
#
# COMPACT_ATOMS: atom_id res chain seq x y z
N MET A 1 10.23 47.47 6.42
CA MET A 1 10.18 46.11 5.83
C MET A 1 9.21 46.09 4.66
N ASN A 2 9.70 45.66 3.51
CA ASN A 2 9.37 46.25 2.21
C ASN A 2 8.28 45.39 1.55
N LYS A 3 7.17 45.99 1.07
CA LYS A 3 6.02 45.26 0.49
C LYS A 3 6.42 44.22 -0.58
N ARG A 4 7.51 44.47 -1.32
CA ARG A 4 8.10 43.53 -2.30
C ARG A 4 8.67 42.24 -1.69
N LYS A 5 9.24 42.29 -0.48
CA LYS A 5 9.77 41.10 0.23
C LYS A 5 8.64 40.17 0.73
N LYS A 6 7.49 40.74 1.13
CA LYS A 6 6.31 39.96 1.52
C LYS A 6 5.68 39.24 0.32
N SER A 7 5.64 39.89 -0.85
CA SER A 7 5.11 39.29 -2.08
C SER A 7 6.00 38.15 -2.60
N LEU A 8 7.32 38.26 -2.47
CA LEU A 8 8.27 37.21 -2.86
C LEU A 8 8.14 35.96 -1.97
N LEU A 9 7.93 36.14 -0.66
CA LEU A 9 7.67 35.00 0.25
C LEU A 9 6.37 34.27 -0.10
N ALA A 10 5.30 35.02 -0.43
CA ALA A 10 4.01 34.42 -0.77
C ALA A 10 4.08 33.60 -2.07
N VAL A 11 4.78 34.10 -3.08
CA VAL A 11 4.97 33.38 -4.36
C VAL A 11 5.86 32.15 -4.18
N ALA A 12 6.92 32.23 -3.38
CA ALA A 12 7.77 31.08 -3.05
C ALA A 12 7.00 29.99 -2.28
N PHE A 13 6.08 30.38 -1.40
CA PHE A 13 5.25 29.45 -0.65
C PHE A 13 4.24 28.72 -1.56
N ILE A 14 3.58 29.44 -2.46
CA ILE A 14 2.64 28.86 -3.43
C ILE A 14 3.38 27.94 -4.42
N ALA A 15 4.57 28.35 -4.89
CA ALA A 15 5.41 27.51 -5.75
C ALA A 15 5.92 26.24 -5.04
N GLY A 16 6.23 26.34 -3.74
CA GLY A 16 6.62 25.19 -2.91
C GLY A 16 5.48 24.19 -2.73
N VAL A 17 4.26 24.67 -2.47
CA VAL A 17 3.07 23.79 -2.36
C VAL A 17 2.72 23.16 -3.72
N PHE A 18 2.90 23.88 -4.83
CA PHE A 18 2.67 23.35 -6.18
C PHE A 18 3.71 22.30 -6.60
N LEU A 19 4.97 22.45 -6.17
CA LEU A 19 6.01 21.44 -6.41
C LEU A 19 5.68 20.13 -5.68
N ILE A 20 5.18 20.19 -4.44
CA ILE A 20 4.79 18.99 -3.68
C ILE A 20 3.59 18.29 -4.35
N GLY A 21 2.67 19.05 -4.94
CA GLY A 21 1.51 18.50 -5.68
C GLY A 21 1.85 17.86 -7.04
N LEU A 22 3.03 18.14 -7.62
CA LEU A 22 3.44 17.58 -8.92
C LEU A 22 4.20 16.25 -8.81
N TYR A 23 4.77 15.92 -7.64
CA TYR A 23 5.50 14.66 -7.41
C TYR A 23 4.64 13.55 -6.78
N GLY A 24 3.37 13.83 -6.50
CA GLY A 24 2.50 12.94 -5.73
C GLY A 24 1.21 12.61 -6.45
N VAL A 25 1.28 12.04 -7.66
CA VAL A 25 0.22 11.19 -8.23
C VAL A 25 0.74 10.48 -9.48
N ASP A 26 1.73 9.60 -9.31
CA ASP A 26 1.75 8.42 -10.18
C ASP A 26 0.64 7.53 -9.65
N SER A 27 -0.54 7.65 -10.27
CA SER A 27 -1.65 6.71 -10.10
C SER A 27 -1.10 5.32 -10.40
N SER A 28 -0.72 4.62 -9.33
CA SER A 28 -0.01 3.35 -9.39
C SER A 28 -0.92 2.27 -9.93
N GLU A 29 -0.88 2.11 -11.26
CA GLU A 29 -1.26 0.86 -11.93
C GLU A 29 -0.16 -0.22 -11.79
N GLY A 30 0.77 -0.03 -10.85
CA GLY A 30 1.84 -0.96 -10.52
C GLY A 30 1.53 -1.81 -9.27
N TYR A 31 2.08 -3.01 -9.25
CA TYR A 31 2.08 -3.89 -8.08
C TYR A 31 3.39 -3.68 -7.31
N LEU A 32 3.29 -3.22 -6.06
CA LEU A 32 4.42 -2.98 -5.17
C LEU A 32 4.76 -4.23 -4.37
N ALA A 33 6.04 -4.47 -4.10
CA ALA A 33 6.45 -5.46 -3.12
C ALA A 33 6.22 -4.96 -1.68
N VAL A 34 6.09 -5.87 -0.71
CA VAL A 34 5.97 -5.51 0.72
C VAL A 34 7.19 -4.68 1.17
N SER A 35 8.39 -5.04 0.72
CA SER A 35 9.63 -4.31 0.98
C SER A 35 9.60 -2.86 0.47
N GLU A 36 9.04 -2.61 -0.71
CA GLU A 36 8.91 -1.26 -1.29
C GLU A 36 7.89 -0.43 -0.51
N LEU A 37 6.79 -1.06 -0.11
CA LEU A 37 5.74 -0.44 0.69
C LEU A 37 6.28 -0.01 2.06
N LEU A 38 7.07 -0.88 2.72
CA LEU A 38 7.72 -0.60 4.00
C LEU A 38 8.90 0.36 3.89
N SER A 39 9.45 0.57 2.69
CA SER A 39 10.55 1.53 2.49
C SER A 39 10.09 2.99 2.54
N ASN A 40 8.83 3.28 2.19
CA ASN A 40 8.26 4.63 2.23
C ASN A 40 6.78 4.63 2.67
N PRO A 41 6.45 4.13 3.88
CA PRO A 41 5.08 4.00 4.32
C PRO A 41 4.36 5.37 4.27
N GLN A 42 4.93 6.42 4.85
CA GLN A 42 4.26 7.73 4.89
C GLN A 42 3.96 8.33 3.51
N GLY A 43 4.70 7.92 2.47
CA GLY A 43 4.42 8.33 1.08
C GLY A 43 3.16 7.68 0.50
N TYR A 44 2.77 6.50 1.01
CA TYR A 44 1.62 5.72 0.54
C TYR A 44 0.41 5.79 1.50
N ALA A 45 0.54 6.44 2.64
CA ALA A 45 -0.55 6.60 3.60
C ALA A 45 -1.76 7.29 2.94
N GLY A 46 -2.93 6.66 3.06
CA GLY A 46 -4.17 7.17 2.45
C GLY A 46 -4.28 7.01 0.93
N GLN A 47 -3.30 6.38 0.27
CA GLN A 47 -3.36 6.06 -1.16
C GLN A 47 -3.92 4.65 -1.39
N SER A 48 -4.59 4.47 -2.53
CA SER A 48 -4.94 3.13 -3.01
C SER A 48 -3.72 2.51 -3.68
N ILE A 49 -3.23 1.42 -3.10
CA ILE A 49 -2.01 0.74 -3.53
C ILE A 49 -2.31 -0.75 -3.75
N ASN A 50 -1.60 -1.34 -4.70
CA ASN A 50 -1.59 -2.77 -4.93
C ASN A 50 -0.27 -3.32 -4.39
N ALA A 51 -0.32 -4.21 -3.41
CA ALA A 51 0.85 -4.84 -2.82
C ALA A 51 0.86 -6.34 -3.11
N MET A 52 2.05 -6.90 -3.27
CA MET A 52 2.27 -8.31 -3.55
C MET A 52 3.21 -8.91 -2.52
N GLY A 53 2.85 -10.10 -2.05
CA GLY A 53 3.66 -10.86 -1.12
C GLY A 53 3.13 -12.26 -0.93
N ILE A 54 3.65 -12.95 0.08
CA ILE A 54 3.26 -14.31 0.46
C ILE A 54 2.51 -14.24 1.78
N VAL A 55 1.41 -14.98 1.92
CA VAL A 55 0.72 -15.09 3.21
C VAL A 55 1.59 -15.90 4.17
N GLU A 56 1.95 -15.35 5.32
CA GLU A 56 2.76 -16.02 6.33
C GLU A 56 2.02 -17.24 6.91
N ASP A 57 2.74 -18.34 7.09
CA ASP A 57 2.20 -19.57 7.67
C ASP A 57 1.80 -19.37 9.14
N GLY A 58 0.59 -19.82 9.50
CA GLY A 58 0.01 -19.64 10.83
C GLY A 58 -0.46 -18.22 11.15
N SER A 59 -0.46 -17.30 10.18
CA SER A 59 -0.94 -15.92 10.39
C SER A 59 -2.38 -15.70 9.98
N LEU A 60 -3.00 -16.63 9.23
CA LEU A 60 -4.33 -16.42 8.66
C LEU A 60 -5.42 -16.61 9.71
N GLU A 61 -5.91 -15.49 10.24
CA GLU A 61 -6.98 -15.44 11.22
C GLU A 61 -8.30 -15.01 10.56
N LYS A 62 -9.32 -15.86 10.70
CA LYS A 62 -10.66 -15.59 10.18
C LYS A 62 -11.59 -15.37 11.36
N VAL A 63 -12.00 -14.13 11.57
CA VAL A 63 -13.02 -13.78 12.56
C VAL A 63 -14.35 -13.45 11.86
N PRO A 64 -15.50 -13.53 12.56
CA PRO A 64 -16.77 -13.16 11.95
C PRO A 64 -16.76 -11.72 11.42
N GLY A 65 -16.77 -11.56 10.09
CA GLY A 65 -16.82 -10.25 9.42
C GLY A 65 -15.46 -9.62 9.09
N MET A 66 -14.33 -10.23 9.45
CA MET A 66 -12.99 -9.72 9.12
C MET A 66 -11.99 -10.89 9.01
N THR A 67 -11.05 -10.80 8.09
CA THR A 67 -9.91 -11.71 7.98
C THR A 67 -8.63 -10.91 8.11
N SER A 68 -7.74 -11.36 8.98
CA SER A 68 -6.42 -10.76 9.18
C SER A 68 -5.32 -11.76 8.88
N PHE A 69 -4.19 -11.29 8.35
CA PHE A 69 -3.00 -12.11 8.12
C PHE A 69 -1.76 -11.25 7.97
N GLU A 70 -0.59 -11.86 8.10
CA GLU A 70 0.69 -11.21 7.79
C GLU A 70 1.06 -11.51 6.33
N LEU A 71 1.34 -10.45 5.57
CA LEU A 71 1.86 -10.56 4.21
C LEU A 71 3.36 -10.32 4.25
N LYS A 72 4.16 -11.37 3.99
CA LYS A 72 5.62 -11.29 3.89
C LYS A 72 6.08 -10.95 2.48
N ASP A 73 7.23 -10.29 2.36
CA ASP A 73 7.89 -10.09 1.08
C ASP A 73 8.34 -11.43 0.47
N GLU A 74 8.38 -11.51 -0.86
CA GLU A 74 8.85 -12.71 -1.57
C GLU A 74 10.36 -12.92 -1.40
N ASN A 75 11.13 -11.84 -1.28
CA ASN A 75 12.60 -11.86 -1.24
C ASN A 75 13.17 -11.73 0.17
N ASP A 76 12.37 -11.26 1.14
CA ASP A 76 12.81 -11.10 2.54
C ASP A 76 11.68 -11.45 3.53
N GLU A 77 11.81 -12.62 4.16
CA GLU A 77 10.84 -13.09 5.15
C GLU A 77 10.82 -12.25 6.44
N ASN A 78 11.78 -11.34 6.66
CA ASN A 78 11.73 -10.42 7.81
C ASN A 78 10.82 -9.22 7.55
N LEU A 79 10.51 -8.92 6.29
CA LEU A 79 9.67 -7.81 5.88
C LEU A 79 8.23 -8.29 5.77
N LYS A 80 7.40 -7.88 6.72
CA LYS A 80 6.00 -8.29 6.83
C LYS A 80 5.12 -7.08 7.09
N ILE A 81 3.89 -7.13 6.59
CA ILE A 81 2.86 -6.15 6.90
C ILE A 81 1.58 -6.85 7.34
N HIS A 82 0.94 -6.29 8.38
CA HIS A 82 -0.35 -6.76 8.86
C HIS A 82 -1.44 -6.34 7.88
N VAL A 83 -2.23 -7.29 7.39
CA VAL A 83 -3.32 -7.04 6.45
C VAL A 83 -4.64 -7.33 7.12
N ASN A 84 -5.51 -6.31 7.14
CA ASN A 84 -6.91 -6.44 7.53
C ASN A 84 -7.78 -6.45 6.28
N TYR A 85 -8.61 -7.47 6.12
CA TYR A 85 -9.50 -7.63 4.99
C TYR A 85 -10.95 -7.77 5.45
N VAL A 86 -11.82 -6.95 4.88
CA VAL A 86 -13.28 -7.01 5.10
C VAL A 86 -13.94 -7.23 3.74
N GLY A 87 -14.41 -8.46 3.50
CA GLY A 87 -15.07 -8.82 2.25
C GLY A 87 -15.13 -10.32 2.01
N ASP A 88 -15.55 -10.68 0.81
CA ASP A 88 -15.62 -12.07 0.35
C ASP A 88 -14.22 -12.59 0.02
N LEU A 89 -13.74 -13.49 0.86
CA LEU A 89 -12.42 -14.10 0.71
C LEU A 89 -12.42 -15.01 -0.53
N PRO A 90 -11.41 -14.92 -1.42
CA PRO A 90 -11.32 -15.83 -2.54
C PRO A 90 -11.09 -17.26 -2.05
N SER A 91 -11.77 -18.24 -2.67
CA SER A 91 -11.80 -19.64 -2.21
C SER A 91 -10.44 -20.34 -2.21
N ASN A 92 -9.48 -19.79 -2.93
CA ASN A 92 -8.12 -20.29 -3.09
C ASN A 92 -7.09 -19.52 -2.24
N LEU A 93 -7.52 -18.59 -1.37
CA LEU A 93 -6.64 -17.99 -0.39
C LEU A 93 -6.18 -19.04 0.62
N ALA A 94 -4.87 -19.18 0.76
CA ALA A 94 -4.24 -20.08 1.71
C ALA A 94 -2.90 -19.50 2.17
N GLU A 95 -2.44 -19.96 3.32
CA GLU A 95 -1.10 -19.70 3.84
C GLU A 95 -0.02 -20.24 2.89
N GLY A 96 1.14 -19.59 2.87
CA GLY A 96 2.26 -19.92 1.99
C GLY A 96 2.00 -19.63 0.50
N LYS A 97 0.86 -19.01 0.15
CA LYS A 97 0.54 -18.62 -1.22
C LYS A 97 0.90 -17.16 -1.48
N GLN A 98 1.40 -16.92 -2.67
CA GLN A 98 1.58 -15.57 -3.19
C GLN A 98 0.23 -14.97 -3.54
N VAL A 99 0.00 -13.75 -3.04
CA VAL A 99 -1.22 -13.00 -3.23
C VAL A 99 -0.90 -11.55 -3.55
N THR A 100 -1.83 -10.94 -4.26
CA THR A 100 -1.89 -9.52 -4.49
C THR A 100 -3.05 -8.96 -3.69
N ILE A 101 -2.78 -7.96 -2.87
CA ILE A 101 -3.80 -7.22 -2.13
C ILE A 101 -3.92 -5.82 -2.73
N SER A 102 -5.14 -5.33 -2.85
CA SER A 102 -5.41 -3.93 -3.18
C SER A 102 -6.11 -3.30 -1.98
N GLY A 103 -5.73 -2.06 -1.67
CA GLY A 103 -6.30 -1.38 -0.52
C GLY A 103 -5.51 -0.13 -0.16
N THR A 104 -5.58 0.25 1.10
CA THR A 104 -4.99 1.48 1.60
C THR A 104 -4.16 1.21 2.84
N MET A 105 -3.00 1.84 2.89
CA MET A 105 -2.17 1.78 4.07
C MET A 105 -2.70 2.76 5.12
N ILE A 106 -3.02 2.21 6.31
CA ILE A 106 -3.61 2.96 7.43
C ILE A 106 -2.58 3.29 8.52
N SER A 107 -1.49 2.53 8.60
CA SER A 107 -0.35 2.77 9.48
C SER A 107 0.92 2.12 8.89
N GLU A 108 2.10 2.50 9.40
CA GLU A 108 3.39 1.99 8.89
C GLU A 108 3.50 0.46 8.90
N SER A 109 2.69 -0.25 9.70
CA SER A 109 2.65 -1.71 9.79
C SER A 109 1.29 -2.33 9.48
N THR A 110 0.28 -1.54 9.08
CA THR A 110 -1.07 -2.05 8.85
C THR A 110 -1.66 -1.56 7.54
N PHE A 111 -2.16 -2.53 6.78
CA PHE A 111 -2.79 -2.36 5.49
C PHE A 111 -4.25 -2.80 5.56
N GLU A 112 -5.16 -1.94 5.12
CA GLU A 112 -6.57 -2.32 4.96
C GLU A 112 -6.81 -2.72 3.50
N ALA A 113 -6.98 -4.01 3.27
CA ALA A 113 -7.28 -4.57 1.97
C ALA A 113 -8.78 -4.55 1.71
N ASN A 114 -9.15 -4.14 0.50
CA ASN A 114 -10.52 -4.21 -0.02
C ASN A 114 -10.67 -5.24 -1.14
N LYS A 115 -9.56 -5.73 -1.69
CA LYS A 115 -9.53 -6.78 -2.71
C LYS A 115 -8.32 -7.68 -2.49
N ILE A 116 -8.54 -8.98 -2.62
CA ILE A 116 -7.48 -10.00 -2.61
C ILE A 116 -7.58 -10.80 -3.90
N VAL A 117 -6.45 -10.93 -4.59
CA VAL A 117 -6.28 -11.79 -5.75
C VAL A 117 -5.14 -12.75 -5.47
N THR A 118 -5.38 -14.04 -5.63
CA THR A 118 -4.35 -15.07 -5.48
C THR A 118 -3.59 -15.25 -6.80
N GLY A 119 -2.26 -15.35 -6.75
CA GLY A 119 -1.40 -15.59 -7.90
C GLY A 119 -0.78 -14.32 -8.51
N CYS A 120 0.12 -14.52 -9.49
CA CYS A 120 0.82 -13.42 -10.16
C CYS A 120 -0.12 -12.60 -11.05
N PRO A 121 -0.02 -11.26 -11.02
CA PRO A 121 -0.88 -10.38 -11.81
C PRO A 121 -0.68 -10.48 -13.32
N SER A 122 0.44 -11.07 -13.77
CA SER A 122 0.74 -11.30 -15.20
C SER A 122 -0.31 -12.14 -15.94
N LYS A 123 -1.21 -12.80 -15.20
CA LYS A 123 -2.36 -13.53 -15.76
C LYS A 123 -3.61 -12.70 -16.00
N TYR A 124 -3.66 -11.43 -15.59
CA TYR A 124 -4.89 -10.62 -15.60
C TYR A 124 -4.80 -9.35 -16.47
N THR A 125 -3.76 -9.19 -17.28
CA THR A 125 -3.54 -8.04 -18.18
C THR A 125 -3.85 -8.35 -19.66
N GLU A 126 -4.74 -9.30 -19.95
CA GLU A 126 -5.28 -9.49 -21.32
C GLU A 126 -6.56 -8.67 -21.56
#